data_AF-A0A9E3D275-F1
#
_entry.id   AF-A0A9E3D275-F1
#
_cell.length_a   1.000
_cell.length_b   1.000
_cell.length_c   1.000
_cell.angle_alpha   90.00
_cell.angle_beta   90.00
_cell.angle_gamma   90.00
#
_symmetry.space_group_name_H-M   'P 1'
#
loop_
_entity.id
_entity.type
_entity.pdbx_description
1 polymer ?
#
loop_
_entity_poly.entity_id
_entity_poly.type
_entity_poly.pdbx_seq_one_letter_code
_entity_poly.pdbx_strand_id
1 'polypeptide(L)'
;MLRRPIMGGVFGQGEFELATQPTISNGLHAVRFLVVQPRAGRVLAIAESKGEALAGARRVLRATGVAEDEEPRWVQATLWRDADLAVVSSEPPPRPVSRRRREVFERSGGRCHYCGCALALDGVWHIEHQMPQALGGTDVAINLVAACAPCNLAKRDRTALEFVTGSVLRAQGAA
;
A
#
# COMPACT_ATOMS: atom_id res chain seq x y z
N MET A 1 -14.37 11.51 -19.10
CA MET A 1 -15.31 10.75 -18.25
C MET A 1 -14.69 9.37 -18.02
N LEU A 2 -14.29 9.02 -16.80
CA LEU A 2 -13.76 7.69 -16.52
C LEU A 2 -14.95 6.73 -16.47
N ARG A 3 -14.87 5.62 -17.20
CA ARG A 3 -15.90 4.57 -17.21
C ARG A 3 -15.27 3.23 -16.90
N ARG A 4 -15.94 2.42 -16.09
CA ARG A 4 -15.48 1.07 -15.75
C ARG A 4 -16.65 0.09 -15.84
N PRO A 5 -16.47 -1.09 -16.46
CA PRO A 5 -17.51 -2.11 -16.50
C PRO A 5 -17.86 -2.56 -15.07
N ILE A 6 -19.13 -2.82 -14.85
CA ILE A 6 -19.66 -3.37 -13.60
C ILE A 6 -19.88 -4.87 -13.83
N MET A 7 -19.25 -5.69 -12.99
CA MET A 7 -19.33 -7.14 -13.08
C MET A 7 -20.14 -7.71 -11.92
N GLY A 8 -20.91 -8.77 -12.19
CA GLY A 8 -21.58 -9.60 -11.19
C GLY A 8 -22.95 -9.09 -10.72
N GLY A 9 -23.72 -10.02 -10.14
CA GLY A 9 -25.11 -9.79 -9.70
C GLY A 9 -26.00 -9.36 -10.87
N VAL A 10 -26.97 -8.49 -10.59
CA VAL A 10 -27.94 -7.97 -11.58
C VAL A 10 -27.32 -7.17 -12.75
N PHE A 11 -26.02 -6.85 -12.68
CA PHE A 11 -25.30 -6.14 -13.75
C PHE A 11 -24.64 -7.07 -14.76
N GLY A 12 -24.63 -8.39 -14.52
CA GLY A 12 -24.11 -9.38 -15.45
C GLY A 12 -22.62 -9.22 -15.76
N GLN A 13 -22.25 -9.40 -17.03
CA GLN A 13 -20.87 -9.51 -17.51
C GLN A 13 -20.39 -8.21 -18.19
N GLY A 14 -20.57 -7.06 -17.53
CA GLY A 14 -20.01 -5.79 -18.02
C GLY A 14 -20.88 -5.06 -19.05
N GLU A 15 -22.17 -5.38 -19.15
CA GLU A 15 -23.12 -4.63 -19.99
C GLU A 15 -23.41 -3.22 -19.47
N PHE A 16 -23.17 -3.01 -18.17
CA PHE A 16 -23.34 -1.73 -17.50
C PHE A 16 -21.98 -1.18 -17.07
N GLU A 17 -21.84 0.15 -17.13
CA GLU A 17 -20.63 0.84 -16.73
C GLU A 17 -20.93 1.84 -15.61
N LEU A 18 -20.00 1.96 -14.66
CA LEU A 18 -19.97 3.05 -13.70
C LEU A 18 -19.14 4.18 -14.29
N ALA A 19 -19.77 5.32 -14.52
CA ALA A 19 -19.16 6.53 -15.04
C ALA A 19 -19.11 7.63 -13.97
N THR A 20 -18.08 8.47 -14.01
CA THR A 20 -17.97 9.66 -13.14
C THR A 20 -18.02 10.95 -13.95
N GLN A 21 -18.79 11.92 -13.47
CA GLN A 21 -18.89 13.25 -14.04
C GLN A 21 -18.51 14.30 -12.99
N PRO A 22 -17.48 15.13 -13.24
CA PRO A 22 -17.18 16.28 -12.39
C PRO A 22 -18.35 17.26 -12.39
N THR A 23 -18.71 17.78 -11.21
CA THR A 23 -19.79 18.75 -11.00
C THR A 23 -19.36 19.81 -9.98
N ILE A 24 -20.19 20.84 -9.80
CA ILE A 24 -20.06 21.80 -8.70
C ILE A 24 -21.31 21.65 -7.83
N SER A 25 -21.14 21.49 -6.52
CA SER A 25 -22.22 21.45 -5.53
C SER A 25 -21.88 22.39 -4.39
N ASN A 26 -22.78 23.34 -4.08
CA ASN A 26 -22.56 24.37 -3.06
C ASN A 26 -21.22 25.14 -3.21
N GLY A 27 -20.81 25.40 -4.45
CA GLY A 27 -19.56 26.09 -4.75
C GLY A 27 -18.29 25.24 -4.62
N LEU A 28 -18.40 23.95 -4.29
CA LEU A 28 -17.28 23.01 -4.17
C LEU A 28 -17.22 22.04 -5.34
N HIS A 29 -16.01 21.63 -5.71
CA HIS A 29 -15.80 20.53 -6.66
C HIS A 29 -16.39 19.24 -6.13
N ALA A 30 -17.30 18.65 -6.90
CA ALA A 30 -17.99 17.41 -6.59
C ALA A 30 -17.91 16.43 -7.77
N VAL A 31 -18.31 15.19 -7.53
CA VAL A 31 -18.38 14.16 -8.56
C VAL A 31 -19.73 13.46 -8.47
N ARG A 32 -20.43 13.35 -9.61
CA ARG A 32 -21.58 12.48 -9.74
C ARG A 32 -21.20 11.13 -10.31
N PHE A 33 -21.84 10.10 -9.80
CA PHE A 33 -21.71 8.72 -10.24
C PHE A 33 -22.94 8.34 -11.06
N LEU A 34 -22.71 7.82 -12.26
CA LEU A 34 -23.75 7.38 -13.17
C LEU A 34 -23.57 5.89 -13.44
N VAL A 35 -24.66 5.12 -13.40
CA VAL A 35 -24.67 3.77 -13.94
C VAL A 35 -25.33 3.84 -15.30
N VAL A 36 -24.60 3.45 -16.34
CA VAL A 36 -25.04 3.55 -17.73
C VAL A 36 -25.05 2.18 -18.40
N GLN A 37 -25.91 2.00 -19.39
CA GLN A 37 -25.91 0.85 -20.30
C GLN A 37 -25.49 1.38 -21.68
N PRO A 38 -24.18 1.33 -22.03
CA PRO A 38 -23.68 2.03 -23.20
C PRO A 38 -24.33 1.60 -24.51
N ARG A 39 -24.52 0.28 -24.71
CA ARG A 39 -25.15 -0.28 -25.92
C ARG A 39 -26.58 0.21 -26.14
N ALA A 40 -27.31 0.45 -25.05
CA ALA A 40 -28.68 0.94 -25.09
C ALA A 40 -28.78 2.47 -25.00
N GLY A 41 -27.68 3.17 -24.74
CA GLY A 41 -27.69 4.63 -24.50
C GLY A 41 -28.45 5.05 -23.24
N ARG A 42 -28.68 4.15 -22.28
CA ARG A 42 -29.53 4.40 -21.10
C ARG A 42 -28.70 4.77 -19.88
N VAL A 43 -29.20 5.71 -19.08
CA VAL A 43 -28.71 5.99 -17.73
C VAL A 43 -29.69 5.38 -16.73
N LEU A 44 -29.22 4.44 -15.90
CA LEU A 44 -30.05 3.74 -14.94
C LEU A 44 -30.17 4.47 -13.60
N ALA A 45 -29.11 5.16 -13.19
CA ALA A 45 -29.10 5.93 -11.95
C ALA A 45 -28.01 7.00 -11.99
N ILE A 46 -28.26 8.10 -11.29
CA ILE A 46 -27.31 9.17 -11.03
C ILE A 46 -27.36 9.46 -9.53
N ALA A 47 -26.20 9.53 -8.87
CA ALA A 47 -26.12 9.88 -7.46
C ALA A 47 -24.81 10.61 -7.12
N GLU A 48 -24.73 11.15 -5.91
CA GLU A 48 -23.53 11.82 -5.38
C GLU A 48 -22.53 10.82 -4.80
N SER A 49 -22.96 9.59 -4.53
CA SER A 49 -22.09 8.48 -4.11
C SER A 49 -22.17 7.29 -5.05
N LYS A 50 -21.06 6.55 -5.18
CA LYS A 50 -20.99 5.28 -5.92
C LYS A 50 -22.03 4.26 -5.41
N GLY A 51 -22.20 4.17 -4.09
CA GLY A 51 -23.11 3.21 -3.46
C GLY A 51 -24.56 3.47 -3.84
N GLU A 52 -25.02 4.72 -3.77
CA GLU A 52 -26.39 5.10 -4.13
C GLU A 52 -26.65 4.93 -5.63
N ALA A 53 -25.69 5.24 -6.49
CA ALA A 53 -25.81 5.03 -7.93
C ALA A 53 -26.00 3.54 -8.26
N LEU A 54 -25.18 2.66 -7.65
CA LEU A 54 -25.32 1.21 -7.82
C LEU A 54 -26.65 0.70 -7.25
N ALA A 55 -27.05 1.15 -6.06
CA ALA A 55 -28.32 0.73 -5.45
C ALA A 55 -29.53 1.19 -6.27
N GLY A 56 -29.51 2.42 -6.79
CA GLY A 56 -30.53 2.95 -7.69
C GLY A 56 -30.64 2.12 -8.97
N ALA A 57 -29.51 1.81 -9.60
CA ALA A 57 -29.49 1.01 -10.81
C ALA A 57 -29.99 -0.43 -10.57
N ARG A 58 -29.64 -1.04 -9.42
CA ARG A 58 -30.18 -2.36 -9.02
C ARG A 58 -31.70 -2.34 -8.92
N ARG A 59 -32.28 -1.28 -8.34
CA ARG A 59 -33.75 -1.12 -8.24
C ARG A 59 -34.39 -1.05 -9.63
N VAL A 60 -33.81 -0.24 -10.53
CA VAL A 60 -34.30 -0.13 -11.91
C VAL A 60 -34.24 -1.46 -12.63
N LEU A 61 -33.12 -2.16 -12.59
CA LEU A 61 -32.94 -3.44 -13.30
C LEU A 61 -33.89 -4.53 -12.81
N ARG A 62 -34.05 -4.64 -11.48
CA ARG A 62 -35.04 -5.55 -10.86
C ARG A 62 -36.47 -5.21 -11.27
N ALA A 63 -36.84 -3.93 -11.25
CA ALA A 63 -38.17 -3.49 -11.65
C ALA A 63 -38.47 -3.75 -13.13
N THR A 64 -37.45 -3.73 -14.00
CA THR A 64 -37.60 -3.97 -15.44
C THR A 64 -37.51 -5.44 -15.86
N GLY A 65 -37.30 -6.37 -14.93
CA GLY A 65 -37.18 -7.80 -15.24
C GLY A 65 -35.95 -8.19 -16.09
N VAL A 66 -34.95 -7.29 -16.19
CA VAL A 66 -33.71 -7.51 -16.97
C VAL A 66 -32.67 -8.29 -16.14
N ALA A 67 -32.94 -8.50 -14.86
CA ALA A 67 -32.16 -9.36 -14.00
C ALA A 67 -32.87 -10.71 -13.91
N GLU A 68 -32.35 -11.72 -14.61
CA GLU A 68 -32.72 -13.11 -14.32
C GLU A 68 -32.30 -13.42 -12.87
N ASP A 69 -33.18 -14.07 -12.12
CA ASP A 69 -32.98 -14.44 -10.70
C ASP A 69 -31.87 -15.49 -10.50
N GLU A 70 -31.29 -16.00 -11.57
CA GLU A 70 -30.03 -16.73 -11.48
C GLU A 70 -28.93 -15.74 -11.14
N GLU A 71 -28.63 -15.63 -9.84
CA GLU A 71 -27.28 -15.26 -9.41
C GLU A 71 -26.32 -16.05 -10.31
N PRO A 72 -25.50 -15.42 -11.17
CA PRO A 72 -24.46 -16.15 -11.83
C PRO A 72 -23.59 -16.66 -10.70
N ARG A 73 -23.75 -17.94 -10.35
CA ARG A 73 -22.93 -18.62 -9.37
C ARG A 73 -21.53 -18.37 -9.89
N TRP A 74 -20.77 -17.57 -9.15
CA TRP A 74 -19.37 -17.38 -9.44
C TRP A 74 -18.71 -18.74 -9.21
N VAL A 75 -18.75 -19.57 -10.24
CA VAL A 75 -17.92 -20.75 -10.33
C VAL A 75 -16.63 -20.21 -10.87
N GLN A 76 -15.60 -20.18 -10.03
CA GLN A 76 -14.24 -20.27 -10.56
C GLN A 76 -14.22 -21.59 -11.34
N ALA A 77 -14.57 -21.53 -12.65
CA ALA A 77 -14.82 -22.70 -13.49
C ALA A 77 -13.65 -23.69 -13.46
N THR A 78 -12.48 -23.16 -13.13
CA THR A 78 -11.35 -23.85 -12.55
C THR A 78 -10.77 -22.92 -11.49
N LEU A 79 -10.80 -23.31 -10.21
CA LEU A 79 -9.61 -23.02 -9.40
C LEU A 79 -8.45 -23.55 -10.24
N TRP A 80 -7.43 -22.72 -10.48
CA TRP A 80 -6.19 -23.19 -11.12
C TRP A 80 -5.87 -24.55 -10.52
N ARG A 81 -5.77 -25.61 -11.34
CA ARG A 81 -5.42 -26.92 -10.78
C ARG A 81 -4.09 -26.72 -10.08
N ASP A 82 -3.83 -27.44 -9.00
CA ASP A 82 -2.53 -27.35 -8.32
C ASP A 82 -1.35 -27.60 -9.28
N ALA A 83 -1.60 -28.32 -10.39
CA ALA A 83 -0.65 -28.53 -11.49
C ALA A 83 -0.44 -27.31 -12.41
N ASP A 84 -1.44 -26.42 -12.53
CA ASP A 84 -1.37 -25.17 -13.32
C ASP A 84 -0.84 -24.00 -12.47
N LEU A 85 -0.92 -24.11 -11.14
CA LEU A 85 -0.08 -23.31 -10.24
C LEU A 85 1.34 -23.79 -10.45
N ALA A 86 2.09 -23.11 -11.33
CA ALA A 86 3.54 -23.24 -11.32
C ALA A 86 3.98 -23.13 -9.86
N VAL A 87 4.70 -24.13 -9.36
CA VAL A 87 5.45 -24.01 -8.11
C VAL A 87 6.48 -22.92 -8.39
N VAL A 88 6.05 -21.66 -8.27
CA VAL A 88 6.95 -20.53 -8.25
C VAL A 88 7.86 -20.87 -7.09
N SER A 89 9.14 -21.09 -7.39
CA SER A 89 10.21 -21.23 -6.40
C SER A 89 9.80 -20.44 -5.15
N SER A 90 9.62 -21.15 -4.04
CA SER A 90 9.19 -20.55 -2.78
C SER A 90 10.14 -19.46 -2.29
N GLU A 91 11.34 -19.39 -2.89
CA GLU A 91 12.28 -18.31 -2.67
C GLU A 91 11.87 -17.09 -3.50
N PRO A 92 11.34 -16.03 -2.86
CA PRO A 92 11.12 -14.78 -3.54
C PRO A 92 12.46 -14.26 -4.09
N PRO A 93 12.47 -13.62 -5.26
CA PRO A 93 13.69 -13.03 -5.80
C PRO A 93 14.31 -12.08 -4.77
N PRO A 94 15.66 -11.99 -4.70
CA PRO A 94 16.33 -11.08 -3.78
C PRO A 94 15.84 -9.66 -4.03
N ARG A 95 15.35 -9.00 -2.99
CA ARG A 95 14.83 -7.64 -3.12
C ARG A 95 15.99 -6.73 -3.53
N PRO A 96 15.84 -5.92 -4.59
CA PRO A 96 16.90 -5.00 -4.98
C PRO A 96 17.19 -4.02 -3.84
N VAL A 97 18.47 -3.87 -3.51
CA VAL A 97 18.94 -2.91 -2.51
C VAL A 97 18.71 -1.49 -3.05
N SER A 98 17.98 -0.66 -2.30
CA SER A 98 17.72 0.72 -2.71
C SER A 98 19.02 1.53 -2.74
N ARG A 99 19.07 2.53 -3.64
CA ARG A 99 20.22 3.45 -3.76
C ARG A 99 20.60 4.07 -2.41
N ARG A 100 19.60 4.56 -1.66
CA ARG A 100 19.79 5.16 -0.33
C ARG A 100 20.41 4.18 0.67
N ARG A 101 20.01 2.90 0.63
CA ARG A 101 20.58 1.86 1.50
C ARG A 101 22.04 1.59 1.15
N ARG A 102 22.38 1.53 -0.13
CA ARG A 102 23.77 1.37 -0.59
C ARG A 102 24.66 2.54 -0.18
N GLU A 103 24.21 3.78 -0.40
CA GLU A 103 24.96 4.99 -0.03
C GLU A 103 25.27 5.08 1.48
N VAL A 104 24.28 4.76 2.33
CA VAL A 104 24.48 4.75 3.78
C VAL A 104 25.43 3.65 4.22
N PHE A 105 25.33 2.46 3.61
CA PHE A 105 26.22 1.33 3.88
C PHE A 105 27.68 1.62 3.51
N GLU A 106 27.90 2.18 2.32
CA GLU A 106 29.24 2.54 1.83
C GLU A 106 29.86 3.61 2.73
N ARG A 107 29.10 4.65 3.10
CA ARG A 107 29.57 5.69 4.02
C ARG A 107 29.88 5.15 5.42
N SER A 108 29.18 4.11 5.87
CA SER A 108 29.45 3.48 7.17
C SER A 108 30.59 2.46 7.14
N GLY A 109 31.23 2.24 5.99
CA GLY A 109 32.26 1.22 5.81
C GLY A 109 31.76 -0.19 6.09
N GLY A 110 30.45 -0.43 5.89
CA GLY A 110 29.81 -1.71 6.21
C GLY A 110 29.79 -2.02 7.70
N ARG A 111 29.78 -1.01 8.58
CA ARG A 111 29.73 -1.21 10.04
C ARG A 111 28.56 -0.49 10.68
N CYS A 112 28.10 -1.01 11.81
CA CYS A 112 27.13 -0.33 12.65
C CYS A 112 27.76 0.91 13.29
N HIS A 113 27.08 2.05 13.19
CA HIS A 113 27.53 3.32 13.76
C HIS A 113 27.68 3.29 15.29
N TYR A 114 26.90 2.46 15.99
CA TYR A 114 26.89 2.43 17.46
C TYR A 114 27.84 1.39 18.04
N CYS A 115 27.76 0.12 17.63
CA CYS A 115 28.57 -0.96 18.20
C CYS A 115 29.76 -1.36 17.32
N GLY A 116 29.87 -0.86 16.09
CA GLY A 116 30.98 -1.18 15.18
C GLY A 116 30.95 -2.57 14.55
N CYS A 117 29.92 -3.39 14.82
CA CYS A 117 29.81 -4.72 14.23
C CYS A 117 29.71 -4.66 12.70
N ALA A 118 30.24 -5.68 12.03
CA ALA A 118 30.16 -5.78 10.58
C ALA A 118 28.70 -5.97 10.12
N LEU A 119 28.35 -5.35 9.00
CA LEU A 119 27.06 -5.42 8.34
C LEU A 119 27.27 -5.98 6.92
N ALA A 120 26.28 -6.73 6.44
CA ALA A 120 26.18 -7.08 5.01
C ALA A 120 25.22 -6.10 4.32
N LEU A 121 25.49 -5.72 3.07
CA LEU A 121 24.68 -4.75 2.32
C LEU A 121 23.20 -5.16 2.23
N ASP A 122 22.96 -6.44 1.97
CA ASP A 122 21.67 -7.12 1.92
C ASP A 122 21.24 -7.75 3.25
N GLY A 123 22.05 -7.60 4.31
CA GLY A 123 21.79 -8.13 5.64
C GLY A 123 20.75 -7.35 6.45
N VAL A 124 20.51 -7.81 7.69
CA VAL A 124 19.50 -7.25 8.61
C VAL A 124 20.05 -6.06 9.39
N TRP A 125 19.77 -4.86 8.89
CA TRP A 125 20.12 -3.58 9.51
C TRP A 125 19.22 -2.44 8.99
N HIS A 126 19.21 -1.33 9.71
CA HIS A 126 18.32 -0.20 9.46
C HIS A 126 19.10 1.08 9.14
N ILE A 127 18.54 1.88 8.24
CA ILE A 127 18.94 3.29 8.12
C ILE A 127 18.26 4.00 9.28
N GLU A 128 19.06 4.48 10.22
CA GLU A 128 18.60 5.04 11.47
C GLU A 128 18.92 6.53 11.54
N HIS A 129 18.02 7.31 12.14
CA HIS A 129 18.22 8.74 12.32
C HIS A 129 19.00 9.03 13.61
N GLN A 130 20.09 9.80 13.51
CA GLN A 130 20.86 10.23 14.68
C GLN A 130 20.03 11.11 15.60
N MET A 131 19.33 12.10 15.03
CA MET A 131 18.23 12.82 15.66
C MET A 131 16.92 12.18 15.18
N PRO A 132 16.12 11.56 16.08
CA PRO A 132 14.84 10.95 15.71
C PRO A 132 13.88 11.96 15.07
N GLN A 133 13.04 11.50 14.15
CA GLN A 133 12.01 12.33 13.54
C GLN A 133 11.04 12.94 14.57
N ALA A 134 10.73 12.20 15.65
CA ALA A 134 9.91 12.68 16.76
C ALA A 134 10.50 13.92 17.47
N LEU A 135 11.81 14.15 17.35
CA LEU A 135 12.53 15.31 17.91
C LEU A 135 12.95 16.32 16.83
N GLY A 136 12.34 16.27 15.64
CA GLY A 136 12.64 17.18 14.53
C GLY A 136 13.79 16.76 13.62
N GLY A 137 14.24 15.51 13.72
CA GLY A 137 15.27 14.96 12.84
C GLY A 137 14.86 14.91 11.37
N THR A 138 15.79 15.27 10.48
CA THR A 138 15.54 15.33 9.04
C THR A 138 16.05 14.10 8.29
N ASP A 139 15.57 13.87 7.07
CA ASP A 139 16.03 12.78 6.19
C ASP A 139 17.32 13.08 5.42
N VAL A 140 18.02 14.16 5.78
CA VAL A 140 19.28 14.55 5.12
C VAL A 140 20.39 13.55 5.40
N ALA A 141 21.30 13.41 4.45
CA ALA A 141 22.37 12.42 4.49
C ALA A 141 23.15 12.40 5.82
N ILE A 142 23.46 13.56 6.40
CA ILE A 142 24.24 13.66 7.65
C ILE A 142 23.48 13.14 8.88
N ASN A 143 22.14 13.12 8.87
CA ASN A 143 21.35 12.59 9.97
C ASN A 143 21.14 11.07 9.89
N LEU A 144 21.56 10.42 8.79
CA LEU A 144 21.31 8.99 8.57
C LEU A 144 22.56 8.16 8.81
N VAL A 145 22.43 7.07 9.56
CA VAL A 145 23.51 6.13 9.85
C VAL A 145 23.06 4.69 9.67
N ALA A 146 24.01 3.77 9.51
CA ALA A 146 23.72 2.34 9.51
C ALA A 146 23.67 1.80 10.95
N ALA A 147 22.56 1.21 11.36
CA ALA A 147 22.39 0.60 12.67
C ALA A 147 22.00 -0.87 12.56
N CYS A 148 22.69 -1.76 13.27
CA CYS A 148 22.23 -3.15 13.39
C CYS A 148 20.90 -3.19 14.15
N ALA A 149 20.10 -4.24 13.94
CA ALA A 149 18.80 -4.37 14.58
C ALA A 149 18.83 -4.23 16.12
N PRO A 150 19.80 -4.84 16.86
CA PRO A 150 19.89 -4.67 18.31
C PRO A 150 20.11 -3.22 18.76
N CYS A 151 21.06 -2.51 18.14
CA CYS A 151 21.33 -1.12 18.50
C CYS A 151 20.18 -0.19 18.13
N ASN A 152 19.55 -0.41 16.97
CA ASN A 152 18.38 0.32 16.52
C ASN A 152 17.23 0.22 17.54
N LEU A 153 16.90 -1.02 17.93
CA LEU A 153 15.86 -1.31 18.92
C LEU A 153 16.21 -0.77 20.32
N ALA A 154 17.48 -0.75 20.68
CA ALA A 154 17.95 -0.22 21.97
C ALA A 154 17.91 1.31 22.01
N LYS A 155 18.28 2.00 20.92
CA LYS A 155 18.28 3.47 20.84
C LYS A 155 16.87 4.03 21.00
N ARG A 156 15.89 3.48 20.25
CA ARG A 156 14.50 3.98 20.19
C ARG A 156 14.48 5.47 19.83
N ASP A 157 13.67 6.26 20.54
CA ASP A 157 13.46 7.69 20.30
C ASP A 157 14.52 8.58 20.96
N ARG A 158 15.63 8.00 21.43
CA ARG A 158 16.78 8.76 21.92
C ARG A 158 17.63 9.27 20.77
N THR A 159 18.29 10.40 20.97
CA THR A 159 19.35 10.88 20.09
C THR A 159 20.55 9.94 20.12
N ALA A 160 21.37 9.97 19.07
CA ALA A 160 22.62 9.23 19.01
C ALA A 160 23.53 9.55 20.22
N LEU A 161 23.59 10.82 20.62
CA LEU A 161 24.39 11.26 21.76
C LEU A 161 23.89 10.66 23.08
N GLU A 162 22.60 10.74 23.37
CA GLU A 162 21.98 10.14 24.56
C GLU A 162 22.16 8.61 24.60
N PHE A 163 22.09 7.96 23.44
CA PHE A 163 22.27 6.52 23.35
C PHE A 163 23.72 6.10 23.64
N VAL A 164 24.69 6.77 23.02
CA VAL A 164 26.12 6.46 23.19
C VAL A 164 26.57 6.75 24.62
N THR A 165 26.23 7.94 25.15
CA THR A 165 26.57 8.31 26.54
C THR A 165 25.98 7.34 27.57
N GLY A 166 24.70 6.98 27.42
CA GLY A 166 24.06 6.00 28.30
C GLY A 166 24.64 4.58 28.17
N SER A 167 25.18 4.22 27.00
CA SER A 167 25.83 2.92 26.79
C SER A 167 27.22 2.86 27.43
N VAL A 168 28.00 3.95 27.34
CA VAL A 168 29.33 4.08 27.95
C VAL A 168 29.24 4.01 29.48
N LEU A 169 28.28 4.73 30.09
CA LEU A 169 28.09 4.71 31.56
C LEU A 169 27.74 3.31 32.09
N ARG A 170 26.96 2.53 31.33
CA ARG A 170 26.62 1.13 31.68
C ARG A 170 27.81 0.18 31.57
N ALA A 171 28.70 0.41 30.61
CA ALA A 171 29.91 -0.39 30.46
C ALA A 171 30.94 -0.12 31.57
N GLN A 172 30.97 1.10 32.12
CA GLN A 172 31.91 1.50 33.18
C GLN A 172 31.46 1.14 34.60
N GLY A 173 30.16 0.92 34.84
CA GLY A 173 29.61 0.51 36.13
C GLY A 173 29.47 -1.01 36.33
N ALA A 174 29.98 -1.82 35.40
CA ALA A 174 29.94 -3.28 35.44
C ALA A 174 31.32 -3.91 35.75
N ALA A 175 32.24 -3.12 36.31
CA ALA A 175 33.58 -3.55 36.75
C ALA A 175 33.65 -3.65 38.27
#